data_AF-A0A656GLE0-F1
#
_entry.id   AF-A0A656GLE0-F1
#
_cell.length_a   1.000
_cell.length_b   1.000
_cell.length_c   1.000
_cell.angle_alpha   90.00
_cell.angle_beta   90.00
_cell.angle_gamma   90.00
#
_symmetry.space_group_name_H-M   'P 1'
#
loop_
_entity.id
_entity.type
_entity.pdbx_description
1 polymer ?
#
loop_
_entity_poly.entity_id
_entity_poly.type
_entity_poly.pdbx_seq_one_letter_code
_entity_poly.pdbx_strand_id
1 'polypeptide(L)'
;MTGNLTELGRSIRSKVYRCTGIPVGVGIAPTKTLAKLANYTAKRLQAHTGGVVDICDPVKRDWVLRNTSVGEVWGVGRKMKAHLEGMQILSAKDLAMADPWMLRKT
;
A
#
# COMPACT_ATOMS: atom_id res chain seq x y z
N MET A 1 -0.19 21.39 0.84
CA MET A 1 -1.38 21.05 1.66
C MET A 1 -0.90 20.56 3.02
N THR A 2 -0.78 21.45 3.99
CA THR A 2 -0.33 21.17 5.36
C THR A 2 -1.56 20.99 6.25
N GLY A 3 -2.24 19.85 6.08
CA GLY A 3 -3.27 19.38 7.00
C GLY A 3 -2.87 18.01 7.52
N ASN A 4 -3.27 17.66 8.74
CA ASN A 4 -3.02 16.32 9.28
C ASN A 4 -3.84 15.29 8.48
N LEU A 5 -3.22 14.70 7.45
CA LEU A 5 -3.87 13.76 6.53
C LEU A 5 -4.41 12.52 7.26
N THR A 6 -3.75 12.12 8.35
CA THR A 6 -4.20 10.99 9.17
C THR A 6 -5.51 11.31 9.89
N GLU A 7 -5.67 12.51 10.44
CA GLU A 7 -6.95 12.95 11.04
C GLU A 7 -8.06 13.05 10.00
N LEU A 8 -7.75 13.58 8.82
CA LEU A 8 -8.70 13.60 7.70
C LEU A 8 -9.15 12.16 7.34
N GLY A 9 -8.20 11.22 7.24
CA GLY A 9 -8.50 9.81 6.98
C GLY A 9 -9.39 9.18 8.05
N ARG A 10 -9.15 9.49 9.33
CA ARG A 10 -10.00 9.04 10.45
C ARG A 10 -11.40 9.62 10.36
N SER A 11 -11.52 10.91 10.04
CA SER A 11 -12.82 11.57 9.84
C SER A 11 -13.62 10.94 8.71
N ILE A 12 -12.99 10.69 7.55
CA ILE A 12 -13.60 10.01 6.41
C ILE A 12 -14.09 8.61 6.81
N ARG A 13 -13.22 7.81 7.45
CA ARG A 13 -13.58 6.46 7.92
C ARG A 13 -14.79 6.47 8.85
N SER A 14 -14.79 7.35 9.85
CA SER A 14 -15.90 7.48 10.80
C SER A 14 -17.19 7.93 10.11
N LYS A 15 -17.11 8.86 9.16
CA LYS A 15 -18.27 9.32 8.39
C LYS A 15 -18.85 8.22 7.51
N VAL A 16 -18.02 7.47 6.80
CA VAL A 16 -18.47 6.31 6.00
C VAL A 16 -19.18 5.31 6.89
N TYR A 17 -18.58 4.94 8.03
CA TYR A 17 -19.21 4.01 8.97
C TYR A 17 -20.55 4.53 9.51
N ARG A 18 -20.63 5.80 9.89
CA ARG A 18 -21.88 6.42 10.36
C ARG A 18 -22.98 6.42 9.30
N CYS A 19 -22.63 6.65 8.04
CA CYS A 19 -23.59 6.76 6.94
C CYS A 19 -24.02 5.41 6.37
N THR A 20 -23.14 4.40 6.38
CA THR A 20 -23.39 3.12 5.68
C THR A 20 -23.38 1.89 6.58
N GLY A 21 -22.87 2.00 7.80
CA GLY A 21 -22.60 0.86 8.69
C GLY A 21 -21.42 -0.01 8.26
N ILE A 22 -20.73 0.32 7.16
CA ILE A 22 -19.66 -0.52 6.59
C ILE A 22 -18.29 0.00 7.05
N PRO A 23 -17.48 -0.81 7.76
CA PRO A 23 -16.14 -0.41 8.16
C PRO A 23 -15.20 -0.35 6.95
N VAL A 24 -14.40 0.70 6.89
CA VAL A 24 -13.41 0.90 5.81
C VAL A 24 -12.01 1.17 6.37
N GLY A 25 -11.00 0.91 5.55
CA GLY A 25 -9.63 1.34 5.76
C GLY A 25 -9.29 2.50 4.84
N VAL A 26 -8.38 3.39 5.26
CA VAL A 26 -7.92 4.54 4.48
C VAL A 26 -6.40 4.50 4.32
N GLY A 27 -5.96 4.56 3.07
CA GLY A 27 -4.55 4.65 2.71
C GLY A 27 -4.24 5.96 2.01
N ILE A 28 -3.16 6.64 2.41
CA ILE A 28 -2.79 7.97 1.93
C ILE A 28 -1.34 7.90 1.43
N ALA A 29 -1.12 8.34 0.18
CA ALA A 29 0.19 8.41 -0.43
C ALA A 29 0.18 9.33 -1.67
N PRO A 30 1.36 9.70 -2.22
CA PRO A 30 1.44 10.60 -3.39
C PRO A 30 0.91 10.02 -4.70
N THR A 31 0.77 8.70 -4.83
CA THR A 31 0.28 8.03 -6.05
C THR A 31 -0.79 6.98 -5.74
N LYS A 32 -1.62 6.64 -6.72
CA LYS A 32 -2.72 5.66 -6.55
C LYS A 32 -2.22 4.29 -6.12
N THR A 33 -1.14 3.80 -6.72
CA THR A 33 -0.53 2.49 -6.39
C THR A 33 -0.02 2.48 -4.94
N LEU A 34 0.69 3.53 -4.52
CA LEU A 34 1.16 3.65 -3.15
C LEU A 34 0.00 3.80 -2.16
N ALA A 35 -1.05 4.56 -2.50
CA ALA A 35 -2.22 4.71 -1.64
C ALA A 35 -2.96 3.39 -1.44
N LYS A 36 -2.98 2.53 -2.47
CA LYS A 36 -3.53 1.17 -2.37
C LYS A 36 -2.70 0.27 -1.44
N LEU A 37 -1.37 0.34 -1.50
CA LEU A 37 -0.48 -0.37 -0.59
C LEU A 37 -0.60 0.13 0.86
N ALA A 38 -0.74 1.45 1.05
CA ALA A 38 -1.04 2.05 2.35
C ALA A 38 -2.34 1.50 2.93
N ASN A 39 -3.41 1.43 2.12
CA ASN A 39 -4.70 0.89 2.54
C ASN A 39 -4.63 -0.61 2.87
N TYR A 40 -3.87 -1.38 2.08
CA TYR A 40 -3.60 -2.78 2.40
C TYR A 40 -2.98 -2.91 3.80
N THR A 41 -1.95 -2.10 4.09
CA THR A 41 -1.31 -2.05 5.41
C THR A 41 -2.28 -1.62 6.51
N ALA A 42 -3.11 -0.61 6.26
CA ALA A 42 -4.11 -0.12 7.20
C ALA A 42 -5.11 -1.20 7.63
N LYS A 43 -5.51 -2.06 6.69
CA LYS A 43 -6.40 -3.19 6.96
C LYS A 43 -5.67 -4.35 7.65
N ARG A 44 -4.49 -4.73 7.16
CA ARG A 44 -3.72 -5.86 7.71
C ARG A 44 -3.29 -5.62 9.15
N LEU A 45 -2.91 -4.38 9.48
CA LEU A 45 -2.41 -4.00 10.80
C LEU A 45 -3.42 -3.08 11.52
N GLN A 46 -4.72 -3.35 11.37
CA GLN A 46 -5.77 -2.47 11.87
C GLN A 46 -5.64 -2.19 13.38
N ALA A 47 -5.23 -3.18 14.17
CA ALA A 47 -5.01 -3.02 15.62
C ALA A 47 -3.95 -1.97 15.97
N HIS A 48 -2.92 -1.82 15.12
CA HIS A 48 -1.82 -0.87 15.34
C HIS A 48 -2.06 0.48 14.65
N THR A 49 -2.78 0.48 13.52
CA THR A 49 -2.96 1.66 12.66
C THR A 49 -4.28 2.38 12.89
N GLY A 50 -5.25 1.74 13.56
CA GLY A 50 -6.62 2.25 13.67
C GLY A 50 -7.36 2.29 12.32
N GLY A 51 -6.89 1.55 11.32
CA GLY A 51 -7.48 1.50 9.98
C GLY A 51 -7.14 2.70 9.09
N VAL A 52 -6.15 3.52 9.45
CA VAL A 52 -5.66 4.65 8.63
C VAL A 52 -4.14 4.62 8.57
N VAL A 53 -3.58 4.66 7.35
CA VAL A 53 -2.12 4.69 7.13
C VAL A 53 -1.77 5.78 6.12
N ASP A 54 -0.82 6.62 6.49
CA ASP A 54 -0.20 7.64 5.65
C ASP A 54 1.27 7.34 5.41
N ILE A 55 1.64 7.15 4.14
CA ILE A 55 3.01 6.89 3.67
C ILE A 55 3.52 7.98 2.72
N CYS A 56 3.03 9.22 2.87
CA CYS A 56 3.66 10.38 2.25
C CYS A 56 5.13 10.52 2.71
N ASP A 57 5.39 10.24 3.98
CA ASP A 57 6.74 10.15 4.55
C ASP A 57 7.54 8.99 3.92
N PRO A 58 8.75 9.24 3.37
CA PRO A 58 9.57 8.22 2.72
C PRO A 58 9.99 7.07 3.64
N VAL A 59 10.21 7.31 4.93
CA VAL A 59 10.61 6.27 5.88
C VAL A 59 9.44 5.31 6.12
N LYS A 60 8.24 5.84 6.36
CA LYS A 60 7.02 5.03 6.45
C LYS A 60 6.74 4.27 5.15
N ARG A 61 6.96 4.92 4.00
CA ARG A 61 6.79 4.30 2.68
C ARG A 61 7.73 3.13 2.48
N ASP A 62 9.02 3.30 2.77
CA ASP A 62 10.02 2.26 2.65
C ASP A 62 9.69 1.07 3.57
N TRP A 63 9.24 1.34 4.80
CA TRP A 63 8.77 0.29 5.71
C TRP A 63 7.60 -0.50 5.12
N VAL A 64 6.59 0.19 4.57
CA VAL A 64 5.44 -0.48 3.94
C VAL A 64 5.88 -1.32 2.74
N LEU A 65 6.74 -0.79 1.86
CA LEU A 65 7.23 -1.50 0.69
C LEU A 65 8.03 -2.77 1.05
N ARG A 66 8.90 -2.72 2.07
CA ARG A 66 9.64 -3.89 2.57
C ARG A 66 8.72 -4.99 3.10
N ASN A 67 7.64 -4.60 3.76
CA ASN A 67 6.75 -5.51 4.47
C ASN A 67 5.54 -5.96 3.64
N THR A 68 5.53 -5.67 2.34
CA THR A 68 4.42 -6.01 1.45
C THR A 68 4.91 -6.94 0.36
N SER A 69 4.26 -8.09 0.20
CA SER A 69 4.56 -9.03 -0.89
C SER A 69 4.36 -8.34 -2.24
N VAL A 70 5.19 -8.71 -3.22
CA VAL A 70 5.09 -8.19 -4.59
C VAL A 70 3.71 -8.42 -5.20
N GLY A 71 3.02 -9.51 -4.81
CA GLY A 71 1.68 -9.84 -5.29
C GLY A 71 0.57 -8.89 -4.81
N GLU A 72 0.84 -8.06 -3.81
CA GLU A 72 -0.12 -7.07 -3.30
C GLU A 72 0.01 -5.72 -4.03
N VAL A 73 1.02 -5.56 -4.89
CA VAL A 73 1.16 -4.39 -5.74
C VAL A 73 0.05 -4.39 -6.78
N TRP A 74 -0.70 -3.29 -6.86
CA TRP A 74 -1.80 -3.17 -7.82
C TRP A 74 -1.27 -3.36 -9.25
N GLY A 75 -1.78 -4.39 -9.93
CA GLY A 75 -1.41 -4.76 -11.30
C GLY A 75 -0.62 -6.07 -11.37
N VAL A 76 -0.07 -6.54 -10.24
CA VAL A 76 0.63 -7.82 -10.15
C VAL A 76 -0.39 -8.94 -9.88
N GLY A 77 -0.79 -9.64 -10.95
CA GLY A 77 -1.65 -10.83 -10.84
C GLY A 77 -0.88 -12.11 -10.49
N ARG A 78 -1.59 -13.22 -10.26
CA ARG A 78 -1.01 -14.52 -9.85
C ARG A 78 0.15 -14.99 -10.73
N LYS A 79 0.02 -14.92 -12.05
CA LYS A 79 1.08 -15.32 -13.00
C LYS A 79 2.31 -14.42 -12.88
N MET A 80 2.10 -13.11 -12.82
CA MET A 80 3.17 -12.13 -12.67
C MET A 80 3.89 -12.28 -11.33
N LYS A 81 3.14 -12.52 -10.25
CA LYS A 81 3.71 -12.82 -8.93
C LYS A 81 4.67 -14.01 -9.01
N ALA A 82 4.22 -15.14 -9.56
CA ALA A 82 5.06 -16.35 -9.68
C ALA A 82 6.31 -16.10 -10.53
N HIS A 83 6.18 -15.33 -11.61
CA HIS A 83 7.30 -14.93 -12.45
C HIS A 83 8.33 -14.07 -11.68
N LEU A 84 7.87 -13.01 -10.99
CA LEU A 84 8.71 -12.14 -10.17
C LEU A 84 9.38 -12.88 -9.01
N GLU A 85 8.68 -13.81 -8.36
CA GLU A 85 9.25 -14.65 -7.31
C GLU A 85 10.36 -15.57 -7.85
N GLY A 86 10.21 -16.07 -9.08
CA GLY A 86 11.26 -16.80 -9.79
C GLY A 86 12.54 -15.97 -10.01
N MET A 87 12.41 -14.64 -10.06
CA MET A 87 13.51 -13.68 -10.17
C MET A 87 14.01 -13.17 -8.80
N GLN A 88 13.56 -13.77 -7.69
CA GLN A 88 13.85 -13.32 -6.31
C GLN A 88 13.31 -11.91 -5.99
N ILE A 89 12.30 -11.43 -6.72
CA ILE A 89 11.58 -10.19 -6.43
C ILE A 89 10.36 -10.55 -5.58
N LEU A 90 10.52 -10.49 -4.25
CA LEU A 90 9.53 -11.04 -3.31
C LEU A 90 8.63 -9.96 -2.70
N SER A 91 9.15 -8.74 -2.57
CA SER A 91 8.47 -7.60 -1.96
C SER A 91 8.18 -6.48 -2.95
N ALA A 92 7.27 -5.57 -2.56
CA ALA A 92 7.01 -4.34 -3.30
C ALA A 92 8.26 -3.45 -3.36
N LYS A 93 9.16 -3.54 -2.37
CA LYS A 93 10.44 -2.84 -2.39
C LYS A 93 11.38 -3.42 -3.45
N ASP A 94 11.49 -4.75 -3.53
CA ASP A 94 12.35 -5.40 -4.53
C ASP A 94 11.92 -5.00 -5.93
N LEU A 95 10.60 -4.98 -6.18
CA LEU A 95 10.06 -4.55 -7.46
C LEU A 95 10.36 -3.07 -7.76
N ALA A 96 10.30 -2.20 -6.74
CA ALA A 96 10.62 -0.78 -6.89
C ALA A 96 12.12 -0.52 -7.15
N MET A 97 12.99 -1.46 -6.75
CA MET A 97 14.44 -1.38 -6.93
C MET A 97 14.96 -2.15 -8.14
N ALA A 98 14.14 -3.03 -8.73
CA ALA A 98 14.50 -3.82 -9.90
C ALA A 98 14.75 -2.95 -11.13
N ASP A 99 15.70 -3.38 -11.99
CA ASP A 99 15.98 -2.71 -13.26
C ASP A 99 14.79 -2.86 -14.22
N PRO A 100 14.15 -1.75 -14.65
CA PRO A 100 13.02 -1.80 -15.59
C PRO A 100 13.35 -2.45 -16.93
N TRP A 101 14.60 -2.42 -17.38
CA TRP A 101 14.98 -3.02 -18.66
C TRP A 101 15.03 -4.54 -18.58
N MET A 102 15.54 -5.08 -17.48
CA MET A 102 15.48 -6.51 -17.16
C MET A 102 14.02 -7.00 -17.16
N LEU A 103 13.12 -6.27 -16.50
CA LEU A 103 11.70 -6.64 -16.39
C LEU A 103 10.93 -6.64 -17.73
N ARG A 104 11.43 -5.94 -18.77
CA ARG A 104 10.78 -5.90 -20.10
C ARG A 104 11.20 -7.04 -21.03
N LYS A 105 12.32 -7.69 -20.74
CA LYS A 105 12.91 -8.73 -21.59
C LYS A 105 12.45 -10.15 -21.27
N THR A 106 11.79 -10.31 -20.15
CA THR A 106 11.39 -11.59 -19.57
C THR A 106 9.87 -11.72 -19.64
#